data_AF-A0A956AHC2-F1
#
_entry.id   AF-A0A956AHC2-F1
#
_cell.length_a   1.000
_cell.length_b   1.000
_cell.length_c   1.000
_cell.angle_alpha   90.00
_cell.angle_beta   90.00
_cell.angle_gamma   90.00
#
_symmetry.space_group_name_H-M   'P 1'
#
loop_
_entity.id
_entity.type
_entity.pdbx_description
1 polymer ?
#
loop_
_entity_poly.entity_id
_entity_poly.type
_entity_poly.pdbx_seq_one_letter_code
_entity_poly.pdbx_strand_id
1 'polypeptide(L)'
;MRCEDCHGHLLDLLYGELGDETRAGVEAHLAGCEACAGAYRRLCAGQAWAERLPVEEPPPAVELAGLALTGTPDARAVDGREDGPGEAGEAGSPTPPEAPSTPPHASRPRRRPRRTASWRVVAAAAGVLLVLGLGARVLREGGAEPASSGAVGSHTNEVPAAAGAGSSDRAAKPAADVPAATTRARATAAEAPAAEPS
;
A
#
# COMPACT_ATOMS: atom_id res chain seq x y z
N MET A 1 11.12 8.64 -11.59
CA MET A 1 9.71 8.37 -11.25
C MET A 1 9.07 9.64 -10.69
N ARG A 2 7.80 9.92 -10.97
CA ARG A 2 7.05 11.04 -10.36
C ARG A 2 6.42 10.60 -9.05
N CYS A 3 6.14 11.54 -8.13
CA CYS A 3 5.58 11.23 -6.82
C CYS A 3 4.20 10.57 -6.92
N GLU A 4 3.38 10.95 -7.91
CA GLU A 4 2.05 10.38 -8.15
C GLU A 4 2.12 8.91 -8.54
N ASP A 5 3.07 8.55 -9.40
CA ASP A 5 3.29 7.17 -9.82
C ASP A 5 3.83 6.35 -8.64
N CYS A 6 4.78 6.91 -7.89
CA CYS A 6 5.35 6.28 -6.70
C CYS A 6 4.27 5.96 -5.66
N HIS A 7 3.36 6.89 -5.36
CA HIS A 7 2.25 6.68 -4.43
C HIS A 7 1.32 5.53 -4.85
N GLY A 8 1.12 5.33 -6.15
CA GLY A 8 0.36 4.19 -6.67
C GLY A 8 1.01 2.84 -6.37
N HIS A 9 2.34 2.81 -6.29
CA HIS A 9 3.14 1.59 -6.12
C HIS A 9 3.58 1.31 -4.68
N LEU A 10 3.35 2.22 -3.72
CA LEU A 10 3.80 2.00 -2.34
C LEU A 10 3.15 0.79 -1.66
N LEU A 11 1.87 0.51 -1.96
CA LEU A 11 1.19 -0.67 -1.41
C LEU A 11 1.72 -1.95 -2.05
N ASP A 12 1.83 -1.97 -3.38
CA ASP A 12 2.40 -3.11 -4.10
C ASP A 12 3.84 -3.40 -3.64
N LEU A 13 4.63 -2.36 -3.35
CA LEU A 13 5.97 -2.50 -2.76
C LEU A 13 5.90 -3.16 -1.38
N LEU A 14 4.99 -2.69 -0.52
CA LEU A 14 4.81 -3.18 0.84
C LEU A 14 4.46 -4.68 0.88
N TYR A 15 3.61 -5.13 -0.04
CA TYR A 15 3.18 -6.53 -0.16
C TYR A 15 4.11 -7.39 -1.04
N GLY A 16 5.17 -6.80 -1.62
CA GLY A 16 6.11 -7.53 -2.47
C GLY A 16 5.57 -7.91 -3.85
N GLU A 17 4.52 -7.24 -4.32
CA GLU A 17 3.82 -7.53 -5.58
C GLU A 17 4.46 -6.84 -6.80
N LEU A 18 5.39 -5.91 -6.58
CA LEU A 18 6.10 -5.25 -7.67
C LEU A 18 7.14 -6.17 -8.33
N GLY A 19 7.20 -6.14 -9.66
CA GLY A 19 8.31 -6.73 -10.42
C GLY A 19 9.63 -5.98 -10.20
N ASP A 20 10.76 -6.66 -10.42
CA ASP A 20 12.09 -6.19 -10.01
C ASP A 20 12.48 -4.81 -10.58
N GLU A 21 12.18 -4.54 -11.85
CA GLU A 21 12.47 -3.24 -12.48
C GLU A 21 11.67 -2.10 -11.83
N THR A 22 10.37 -2.32 -11.60
CA THR A 22 9.52 -1.31 -10.97
C THR A 22 9.91 -1.11 -9.51
N ARG A 23 10.20 -2.20 -8.79
CA ARG A 23 10.69 -2.16 -7.41
C ARG A 23 11.93 -1.29 -7.29
N ALA A 24 12.95 -1.54 -8.12
CA ALA A 24 14.18 -0.74 -8.13
C ALA A 24 13.91 0.74 -8.42
N GLY A 25 13.00 1.05 -9.34
CA GLY A 25 12.59 2.43 -9.64
C GLY A 25 11.90 3.14 -8.47
N VAL A 26 11.03 2.43 -7.72
CA VAL A 26 10.37 2.96 -6.52
C VAL A 26 11.40 3.16 -5.40
N GLU A 27 12.25 2.17 -5.14
CA GLU A 27 13.30 2.25 -4.11
C GLU A 27 14.27 3.41 -4.36
N ALA A 28 14.71 3.59 -5.60
CA ALA A 28 15.55 4.73 -5.99
C ALA A 28 14.84 6.07 -5.76
N HIS A 29 13.53 6.15 -6.01
CA HIS A 29 12.76 7.36 -5.73
C HIS A 29 12.59 7.62 -4.24
N LEU A 30 12.33 6.58 -3.43
CA LEU A 30 12.22 6.69 -1.98
C LEU A 30 13.52 7.18 -1.35
N ALA A 31 14.68 6.80 -1.87
CA ALA A 31 15.97 7.29 -1.42
C ALA A 31 16.18 8.80 -1.69
N GLY A 32 15.53 9.35 -2.72
CA GLY A 32 15.66 10.76 -3.13
C GLY A 32 14.49 11.68 -2.73
N CYS A 33 13.39 11.14 -2.20
CA CYS A 33 12.16 11.88 -1.94
C CYS A 33 11.63 11.65 -0.51
N GLU A 34 11.92 12.58 0.40
CA GLU A 34 11.54 12.50 1.82
C GLU A 34 10.01 12.39 2.02
N ALA A 35 9.22 13.03 1.17
CA ALA A 35 7.76 12.97 1.25
C ALA A 35 7.23 11.54 1.00
N CYS A 36 7.72 10.89 -0.06
CA CYS A 36 7.34 9.51 -0.38
C CYS A 36 7.93 8.53 0.63
N ALA A 37 9.18 8.73 1.07
CA ALA A 37 9.78 7.94 2.15
C ALA A 37 8.96 8.01 3.45
N GLY A 38 8.51 9.20 3.84
CA GLY A 38 7.63 9.39 4.99
C GLY A 38 6.28 8.69 4.84
N ALA A 39 5.69 8.71 3.64
CA ALA A 39 4.46 7.96 3.35
C ALA A 39 4.66 6.45 3.47
N TYR A 40 5.74 5.91 2.91
CA TYR A 40 6.08 4.50 2.99
C TYR A 40 6.32 4.06 4.44
N ARG A 41 7.07 4.83 5.24
CA ARG A 41 7.28 4.54 6.68
C ARG A 41 5.96 4.44 7.46
N ARG A 42 4.97 5.29 7.15
CA ARG A 42 3.64 5.20 7.79
C ARG A 42 2.89 3.93 7.40
N LEU A 43 3.01 3.49 6.15
CA LEU A 43 2.43 2.22 5.69
C LEU A 43 3.07 1.02 6.41
N CYS A 44 4.40 0.97 6.48
CA CYS A 44 5.11 -0.07 7.22
C CYS A 44 4.72 -0.10 8.70
N ALA A 45 4.61 1.07 9.34
CA ALA A 45 4.17 1.15 10.73
C ALA A 45 2.72 0.64 10.93
N GLY A 46 1.83 0.93 9.97
CA GLY A 46 0.46 0.41 9.95
C GLY A 46 0.41 -1.10 9.79
N GLN A 47 1.20 -1.67 8.87
CA GLN A 47 1.33 -3.11 8.69
C GLN A 47 1.86 -3.79 9.95
N ALA A 48 2.97 -3.29 10.51
CA ALA A 48 3.54 -3.84 11.75
C ALA A 48 2.58 -3.74 12.94
N TRP A 49 1.67 -2.76 12.94
CA TRP A 49 0.60 -2.70 13.93
C TRP A 49 -0.50 -3.74 13.66
N ALA A 50 -0.92 -3.91 12.41
CA ALA A 50 -1.93 -4.89 12.02
C ALA A 50 -1.47 -6.34 12.31
N GLU A 51 -0.20 -6.65 12.09
CA GLU A 51 0.39 -7.96 12.38
C GLU A 51 0.39 -8.32 13.88
N ARG A 52 0.21 -7.34 14.76
CA ARG A 52 0.08 -7.57 16.22
C ARG A 52 -1.35 -7.78 16.68
N LEU A 53 -2.34 -7.57 15.81
CA LEU A 53 -3.73 -7.82 16.17
C LEU A 53 -3.94 -9.32 16.36
N PRO A 54 -4.75 -9.73 17.34
CA PRO A 54 -5.10 -11.14 17.50
C PRO A 54 -5.78 -11.63 16.23
N VAL A 55 -5.27 -12.72 15.67
CA VAL A 55 -5.91 -13.41 14.55
C VAL A 55 -7.03 -14.26 15.16
N GLU A 56 -8.27 -13.84 14.94
CA GLU A 56 -9.43 -14.67 15.29
C GLU A 56 -9.57 -15.80 14.27
N GLU A 57 -9.75 -17.02 14.78
CA GLU A 57 -10.03 -18.17 13.93
C GLU A 57 -11.42 -17.98 13.30
N PRO A 58 -11.55 -18.11 11.96
CA PRO A 58 -12.84 -17.96 11.32
C PRO A 58 -13.81 -19.01 11.87
N PRO A 59 -15.11 -18.69 12.01
CA PRO A 59 -16.08 -19.68 12.44
C PRO A 59 -16.14 -20.85 11.44
N PRO A 60 -16.39 -22.10 11.87
CA PRO A 60 -16.32 -23.29 11.01
C PRO A 60 -17.17 -23.21 9.73
N ALA A 61 -18.29 -22.48 9.80
CA ALA A 61 -19.16 -22.24 8.65
C ALA A 61 -18.46 -21.48 7.50
N VAL A 62 -17.49 -20.62 7.82
CA VAL A 62 -16.70 -19.85 6.85
C VAL A 62 -15.60 -20.71 6.24
N GLU A 63 -15.01 -21.63 7.00
CA GLU A 63 -14.01 -22.58 6.49
C GLU A 63 -14.61 -23.51 5.42
N LEU A 64 -15.81 -24.04 5.68
CA LEU A 64 -16.55 -24.88 4.73
C LEU A 64 -16.93 -24.10 3.45
N ALA A 65 -17.29 -22.82 3.59
CA ALA A 65 -17.56 -21.95 2.44
C ALA A 65 -16.29 -21.65 1.62
N GLY A 66 -15.15 -21.48 2.28
CA GLY A 66 -13.85 -21.31 1.63
C GLY A 66 -13.47 -22.52 0.78
N LEU A 67 -13.59 -23.72 1.34
CA LEU A 67 -13.35 -24.99 0.65
C LEU A 67 -14.28 -25.18 -0.57
N ALA A 68 -15.55 -24.77 -0.47
CA ALA A 68 -16.49 -24.84 -1.58
C ALA A 68 -16.16 -23.87 -2.72
N LEU A 69 -15.62 -22.68 -2.40
CA LEU A 69 -15.22 -21.67 -3.38
C LEU A 69 -13.89 -22.01 -4.07
N THR A 70 -12.94 -22.64 -3.36
CA THR A 70 -11.70 -23.14 -3.96
C THR A 70 -11.87 -24.48 -4.67
N GLY A 71 -12.92 -25.22 -4.30
CA GLY A 71 -13.22 -26.56 -4.80
C GLY A 71 -14.11 -26.61 -6.03
N THR A 72 -14.50 -25.48 -6.63
CA THR A 72 -15.07 -25.53 -7.98
C THR A 72 -13.94 -25.84 -8.95
N PRO A 73 -13.83 -27.07 -9.51
CA PRO A 73 -12.89 -27.33 -10.58
C PRO A 73 -13.18 -26.31 -11.68
N ASP A 74 -12.12 -25.72 -12.23
CA ASP A 74 -12.16 -24.73 -13.30
C ASP A 74 -13.15 -25.15 -14.41
N ALA A 75 -14.41 -24.74 -14.30
CA ALA A 75 -15.45 -24.99 -15.29
C ALA A 75 -15.27 -24.09 -16.53
N ARG A 76 -14.08 -23.53 -16.68
CA ARG A 76 -13.61 -22.85 -17.88
C ARG A 76 -12.18 -23.28 -18.16
N ALA A 77 -12.02 -24.56 -18.48
CA ALA A 77 -11.41 -24.87 -19.78
C ALA A 77 -12.15 -24.00 -20.81
N VAL A 78 -11.63 -22.80 -21.05
CA VAL A 78 -11.95 -22.04 -22.24
C VAL A 78 -11.34 -22.87 -23.34
N ASP A 79 -12.12 -23.84 -23.82
CA ASP A 79 -11.80 -24.63 -24.99
C ASP A 79 -11.27 -23.67 -26.04
N GLY A 80 -10.09 -24.01 -26.55
CA GLY A 80 -9.44 -23.30 -27.61
C GLY A 80 -10.46 -23.05 -28.72
N ARG A 81 -10.81 -21.78 -28.89
CA ARG A 81 -11.26 -21.28 -30.18
C ARG A 81 -10.04 -20.76 -30.91
N GLU A 82 -9.14 -21.68 -31.17
CA GLU A 82 -8.43 -21.69 -32.44
C GLU A 82 -9.42 -22.20 -33.50
N ASP A 83 -9.17 -21.87 -34.76
CA ASP A 83 -10.00 -22.16 -35.94
C ASP A 83 -11.19 -21.22 -36.24
N GLY A 84 -10.83 -20.13 -36.93
CA GLY A 84 -11.54 -19.69 -38.13
C GLY A 84 -10.57 -19.73 -39.33
N PRO A 85 -10.85 -20.50 -40.40
CA PRO A 85 -9.93 -20.80 -41.50
C PRO A 85 -10.07 -19.84 -42.69
N GLY A 86 -8.98 -19.71 -43.45
CA GLY A 86 -9.02 -19.54 -44.90
C GLY A 86 -8.87 -18.11 -45.42
N GLU A 87 -7.71 -17.82 -46.04
CA GLU A 87 -7.67 -17.35 -47.42
C GLU A 87 -6.46 -17.98 -48.12
N ALA A 88 -6.73 -19.00 -48.93
CA ALA A 88 -5.86 -19.45 -50.00
C ALA A 88 -6.38 -18.81 -51.29
N GLY A 89 -5.56 -17.97 -51.93
CA GLY A 89 -5.80 -17.47 -53.28
C GLY A 89 -5.38 -16.00 -53.44
N GLU A 90 -4.19 -15.76 -53.98
CA GLU A 90 -4.05 -15.42 -55.40
C GLU A 90 -2.57 -15.10 -55.70
N ALA A 91 -1.98 -15.85 -56.62
CA ALA A 91 -0.66 -15.56 -57.17
C ALA A 91 -0.78 -14.40 -58.17
N GLY A 92 -0.06 -13.30 -57.97
CA GLY A 92 -0.05 -12.20 -58.94
C GLY A 92 0.86 -11.02 -58.62
N SER A 93 1.98 -10.97 -59.34
CA SER A 93 2.86 -9.82 -59.63
C SER A 93 3.96 -9.39 -58.64
N PRO A 94 5.24 -9.33 -59.10
CA PRO A 94 6.32 -8.67 -58.39
C PRO A 94 6.30 -7.16 -58.68
N THR A 95 6.24 -6.33 -57.65
CA THR A 95 6.46 -4.88 -57.77
C THR A 95 7.21 -4.37 -56.53
N PRO A 96 8.42 -3.80 -56.66
CA PRO A 96 9.04 -2.98 -55.62
C PRO A 96 8.71 -1.49 -55.86
N PRO A 97 9.11 -0.56 -54.99
CA PRO A 97 8.89 -0.44 -53.55
C PRO A 97 8.26 0.94 -53.22
N GLU A 98 7.22 1.05 -52.39
CA GLU A 98 6.97 2.34 -51.71
C GLU A 98 6.14 2.18 -50.43
N ALA A 99 6.66 2.80 -49.36
CA ALA A 99 6.08 2.79 -48.03
C ALA A 99 4.70 3.48 -48.01
N PRO A 100 3.76 2.93 -47.23
CA PRO A 100 3.17 3.77 -46.20
C PRO A 100 3.30 3.13 -44.82
N SER A 101 4.00 3.84 -43.94
CA SER A 101 4.11 3.58 -42.51
C SER A 101 2.71 3.51 -41.88
N THR A 102 2.18 2.29 -41.80
CA THR A 102 0.94 2.01 -41.06
C THR A 102 1.37 1.58 -39.66
N PRO A 103 1.06 2.34 -38.60
CA PRO A 103 1.42 1.96 -37.25
C PRO A 103 0.71 0.64 -36.88
N PRO A 104 1.40 -0.29 -36.19
CA PRO A 104 0.82 -1.56 -35.81
C PRO A 104 -0.42 -1.33 -34.94
N HIS A 105 -1.50 -2.04 -35.28
CA HIS A 105 -2.77 -2.04 -34.58
C HIS A 105 -2.57 -2.25 -33.07
N ALA A 106 -2.68 -1.14 -32.33
CA ALA A 106 -2.75 -1.14 -30.89
C ALA A 106 -4.00 -1.93 -30.47
N SER A 107 -3.77 -3.14 -29.96
CA SER A 107 -4.76 -3.95 -29.28
C SER A 107 -5.40 -3.10 -28.17
N ARG A 108 -6.67 -2.74 -28.37
CA ARG A 108 -7.41 -1.94 -27.38
C ARG A 108 -7.46 -2.72 -26.06
N PRO A 109 -6.90 -2.20 -24.96
CA PRO A 109 -7.01 -2.87 -23.68
C PRO A 109 -8.49 -2.93 -23.29
N ARG A 110 -8.98 -4.15 -23.07
CA ARG A 110 -10.31 -4.41 -22.51
C ARG A 110 -10.39 -3.71 -21.15
N ARG A 111 -11.03 -2.54 -21.11
CA ARG A 111 -11.32 -1.81 -19.88
C ARG A 111 -12.26 -2.66 -19.03
N ARG A 112 -11.70 -3.40 -18.05
CA ARG A 112 -12.50 -3.94 -16.95
C ARG A 112 -13.23 -2.77 -16.27
N PRO A 113 -14.55 -2.84 -16.04
CA PRO A 113 -15.27 -1.79 -15.35
C PRO A 113 -14.69 -1.62 -13.94
N ARG A 114 -14.00 -0.50 -13.71
CA ARG A 114 -13.46 -0.11 -12.40
C ARG A 114 -14.63 0.09 -11.42
N ARG A 115 -14.98 -0.95 -10.67
CA ARG A 115 -15.84 -0.87 -9.47
C ARG A 115 -15.06 -0.36 -8.24
N THR A 116 -14.16 0.61 -8.40
CA THR A 116 -13.35 1.16 -7.30
C THR A 116 -13.86 2.50 -6.77
N ALA A 117 -14.91 3.07 -7.38
CA ALA A 117 -15.45 4.37 -6.97
C ALA A 117 -16.26 4.33 -5.65
N SER A 118 -16.74 3.17 -5.20
CA SER A 118 -17.59 3.07 -4.00
C SER A 118 -16.82 3.07 -2.67
N TRP A 119 -15.58 2.58 -2.64
CA TRP A 119 -14.84 2.41 -1.38
C TRP A 119 -14.48 3.73 -0.70
N ARG A 120 -14.22 4.80 -1.47
CA ARG A 120 -13.93 6.13 -0.91
C ARG A 120 -15.14 6.73 -0.19
N VAL A 121 -16.34 6.50 -0.72
CA VAL A 121 -17.59 6.97 -0.11
C VAL A 121 -17.89 6.19 1.17
N VAL A 122 -17.66 4.87 1.16
CA VAL A 122 -17.83 4.01 2.35
C VAL A 122 -16.85 4.41 3.47
N ALA A 123 -15.57 4.64 3.14
CA ALA A 123 -14.57 5.07 4.13
C ALA A 123 -14.88 6.44 4.75
N ALA A 124 -15.35 7.40 3.94
CA ALA A 124 -15.75 8.72 4.43
C ALA A 124 -16.96 8.63 5.37
N ALA A 125 -17.97 7.83 5.03
CA ALA A 125 -19.15 7.63 5.87
C ALA A 125 -18.80 6.98 7.22
N ALA A 126 -17.91 5.98 7.21
CA ALA A 126 -17.43 5.32 8.43
C ALA A 126 -16.67 6.30 9.35
N GLY A 127 -15.82 7.16 8.78
CA GLY A 127 -15.10 8.19 9.53
C GLY A 127 -16.04 9.19 10.23
N VAL A 128 -17.08 9.67 9.54
CA VAL A 128 -18.07 10.59 10.12
C VAL A 128 -18.83 9.93 11.27
N LEU A 129 -19.26 8.67 11.12
CA LEU A 129 -19.94 7.93 12.18
C LEU A 129 -19.05 7.73 13.41
N LEU A 130 -17.75 7.48 13.22
CA LEU A 130 -16.80 7.29 14.31
C LEU A 130 -16.58 8.59 15.10
N VAL A 131 -16.46 9.74 14.42
CA VAL A 131 -16.34 11.05 15.07
C VAL A 131 -17.62 11.41 15.84
N LEU A 132 -18.80 11.16 15.27
CA LEU A 132 -20.07 11.39 15.95
C LEU A 132 -20.26 10.46 17.16
N GLY A 133 -19.86 9.19 17.04
CA GLY A 133 -19.89 8.23 18.14
C GLY A 133 -18.96 8.61 19.30
N LEU A 134 -17.74 9.05 19.00
CA LEU A 134 -16.80 9.55 20.02
C LEU A 134 -17.34 10.82 20.69
N GLY A 135 -17.87 11.77 19.92
CA GLY A 135 -18.46 13.00 20.46
C GLY A 135 -19.64 12.74 21.38
N ALA A 136 -20.55 11.83 21.01
CA ALA A 136 -21.68 11.44 21.84
C ALA A 136 -21.23 10.77 23.16
N ARG A 137 -20.16 9.98 23.11
CA ARG A 137 -19.58 9.36 24.31
C ARG A 137 -18.98 10.40 25.26
N VAL A 138 -18.20 11.35 24.74
CA VAL A 138 -17.61 12.43 25.55
C VAL A 138 -18.68 13.30 26.20
N LEU A 139 -19.77 13.62 25.48
CA LEU A 139 -20.89 14.37 26.05
C LEU A 139 -21.62 13.60 27.16
N ARG A 140 -21.67 12.27 27.07
CA ARG A 140 -22.27 11.42 28.10
C ARG A 140 -21.40 11.31 29.36
N GLU A 141 -20.08 11.24 29.19
CA GLU A 141 -19.12 11.11 30.29
C GLU A 141 -18.83 12.48 30.95
N GLY A 142 -18.90 13.58 30.20
CA GLY A 142 -18.66 14.95 30.70
C GLY A 142 -19.87 15.65 31.34
N GLY A 143 -21.06 15.03 31.33
CA GLY A 143 -22.30 15.62 31.85
C GLY A 143 -22.52 15.46 33.36
N ALA A 144 -21.57 14.89 34.10
CA ALA A 144 -21.73 14.54 35.51
C ALA A 144 -20.69 15.18 36.42
N GLU A 145 -20.52 16.51 36.35
CA GLU A 145 -20.03 17.27 37.51
C GLU A 145 -20.92 18.49 37.75
N PRO A 146 -21.87 18.42 38.71
CA PRO A 146 -22.47 19.63 39.26
C PRO A 146 -21.37 20.43 39.96
N ALA A 147 -21.18 21.66 39.50
CA ALA A 147 -20.24 22.64 40.00
C ALA A 147 -20.11 22.64 41.54
N SER A 148 -18.98 22.14 42.04
CA SER A 148 -18.50 22.53 43.37
C SER A 148 -17.79 23.86 43.20
N SER A 149 -18.52 24.92 43.55
CA SER A 149 -18.01 26.27 43.74
C SER A 149 -16.96 26.26 44.84
N GLY A 150 -15.69 26.41 44.47
CA GLY A 150 -14.55 26.29 45.39
C GLY A 150 -13.42 27.24 45.03
N ALA A 151 -13.53 28.47 45.56
CA ALA A 151 -12.45 29.36 45.97
C ALA A 151 -11.33 29.73 44.96
N VAL A 152 -11.46 30.97 44.51
CA VAL A 152 -10.46 31.86 43.92
C VAL A 152 -9.16 31.86 44.74
N GLY A 153 -8.06 31.42 44.13
CA GLY A 153 -6.69 31.67 44.59
C GLY A 153 -5.93 32.47 43.53
N SER A 154 -5.89 33.79 43.70
CA SER A 154 -5.12 34.71 42.87
C SER A 154 -3.62 34.44 43.02
N HIS A 155 -2.99 33.84 42.02
CA HIS A 155 -1.53 33.91 41.84
C HIS A 155 -1.22 34.87 40.69
N THR A 156 -0.86 36.09 41.06
CA THR A 156 -0.19 37.05 40.18
C THR A 156 1.21 36.53 39.88
N ASN A 157 1.45 36.15 38.63
CA ASN A 157 2.79 35.81 38.16
C ASN A 157 3.35 37.04 37.41
N GLU A 158 4.27 37.75 38.08
CA GLU A 158 5.02 38.84 37.50
C GLU A 158 5.91 38.35 36.35
N VAL A 159 5.84 39.06 35.24
CA VAL A 159 6.69 38.88 34.06
C VAL A 159 7.93 39.75 34.24
N PRO A 160 9.16 39.20 34.33
CA PRO A 160 10.34 40.00 34.13
C PRO A 160 10.60 40.15 32.63
N ALA A 161 10.51 41.40 32.18
CA ALA A 161 11.02 41.84 30.89
C ALA A 161 12.55 41.74 30.90
N ALA A 162 13.12 40.96 29.99
CA ALA A 162 14.53 41.04 29.65
C ALA A 162 14.69 40.95 28.15
N ALA A 163 15.02 42.09 27.55
CA ALA A 163 15.53 42.22 26.21
C ALA A 163 16.84 41.43 26.06
N GLY A 164 16.96 40.68 24.97
CA GLY A 164 18.16 39.95 24.63
C GLY A 164 18.11 39.52 23.17
N ALA A 165 18.54 40.42 22.29
CA ALA A 165 18.95 40.08 20.93
C ALA A 165 20.12 39.08 21.00
N GLY A 166 20.07 37.99 20.22
CA GLY A 166 21.22 37.10 20.14
C GLY A 166 20.95 35.76 19.47
N SER A 167 21.45 35.66 18.24
CA SER A 167 22.00 34.46 17.62
C SER A 167 21.08 33.28 17.30
N SER A 168 20.89 33.12 15.98
CA SER A 168 20.66 31.86 15.32
C SER A 168 21.75 30.82 15.64
N ASP A 169 21.52 30.00 16.66
CA ASP A 169 22.17 28.70 16.79
C ASP A 169 21.08 27.63 16.87
N ARG A 170 20.64 27.18 15.70
CA ARG A 170 19.77 26.02 15.56
C ARG A 170 20.64 24.79 15.83
N ALA A 171 20.81 24.49 17.11
CA ALA A 171 21.44 23.27 17.61
C ALA A 171 20.84 22.06 16.88
N ALA A 172 21.68 21.38 16.11
CA ALA A 172 21.41 20.09 15.54
C ALA A 172 20.97 19.15 16.66
N LYS A 173 19.72 18.69 16.58
CA LYS A 173 19.21 17.59 17.39
C LYS A 173 20.16 16.39 17.17
N PRO A 174 20.77 15.81 18.22
CA PRO A 174 21.60 14.64 18.05
C PRO A 174 20.76 13.54 17.42
N ALA A 175 21.28 13.00 16.31
CA ALA A 175 20.74 11.82 15.65
C ALA A 175 20.58 10.73 16.72
N ALA A 176 19.34 10.29 16.92
CA ALA A 176 19.10 9.07 17.65
C ALA A 176 19.84 7.95 16.91
N ASP A 177 20.74 7.27 17.61
CA ASP A 177 21.36 6.02 17.20
C ASP A 177 20.28 5.09 16.64
N VAL A 178 20.25 4.97 15.32
CA VAL A 178 19.55 3.89 14.63
C VAL A 178 20.46 2.68 14.78
N PRO A 179 20.08 1.63 15.52
CA PRO A 179 20.88 0.43 15.57
C PRO A 179 20.99 -0.12 14.16
N ALA A 180 22.24 -0.31 13.72
CA ALA A 180 22.57 -0.96 12.46
C ALA A 180 21.76 -2.26 12.34
N ALA A 181 20.83 -2.28 11.38
CA ALA A 181 20.11 -3.48 11.03
C ALA A 181 21.13 -4.48 10.48
N THR A 182 21.54 -5.42 11.33
CA THR A 182 22.36 -6.56 10.97
C THR A 182 21.61 -7.35 9.89
N THR A 183 22.03 -7.18 8.64
CA THR A 183 21.67 -8.02 7.51
C THR A 183 22.17 -9.44 7.81
N ARG A 184 21.28 -10.27 8.35
CA ARG A 184 21.51 -11.73 8.42
C ARG A 184 21.33 -12.27 7.01
N ALA A 185 22.47 -12.45 6.32
CA ALA A 185 22.55 -13.24 5.11
C ALA A 185 21.99 -14.64 5.39
N ARG A 186 20.83 -14.95 4.80
CA ARG A 186 20.24 -16.28 4.83
C ARG A 186 21.05 -17.13 3.84
N ALA A 187 22.06 -17.83 4.35
CA ALA A 187 22.77 -18.85 3.61
C ALA A 187 21.76 -19.94 3.22
N THR A 188 21.45 -20.04 1.93
CA THR A 188 20.75 -21.18 1.35
C THR A 188 21.72 -22.35 1.36
N ALA A 189 21.58 -23.23 2.35
CA ALA A 189 22.20 -24.55 2.29
C ALA A 189 21.51 -25.32 1.16
N ALA A 190 22.22 -25.46 0.04
CA ALA A 190 21.87 -26.40 -1.00
C ALA A 190 22.11 -27.81 -0.44
N GLU A 191 21.02 -28.49 -0.12
CA GLU A 191 21.01 -29.89 0.27
C GLU A 191 21.37 -30.73 -0.97
N ALA A 192 22.56 -31.34 -0.95
CA ALA A 192 23.03 -32.22 -2.00
C ALA A 192 22.31 -33.58 -1.89
N PRO A 193 21.89 -34.21 -3.01
CA PRO A 193 21.28 -35.53 -2.97
C PRO A 193 22.31 -36.60 -2.60
N ALA A 194 22.01 -37.36 -1.56
CA ALA A 194 22.79 -38.51 -1.14
C ALA A 194 22.79 -39.59 -2.23
N ALA A 195 24.00 -40.01 -2.64
CA ALA A 195 24.20 -41.15 -3.52
C ALA A 195 23.93 -42.46 -2.76
N GLU A 196 23.12 -43.34 -3.35
CA GLU A 196 22.91 -44.71 -2.87
C GLU A 196 24.17 -45.57 -3.09
N PRO A 197 24.61 -46.36 -2.09
CA PRO A 197 25.64 -47.37 -2.28
C PRO A 197 25.04 -48.65 -2.89
N SER A 198 25.77 -49.21 -3.87
CA SER A 198 25.47 -50.47 -4.57
C SER A 198 25.69 -51.72 -3.71
#